data_AF-A0A962UNZ3-F1
#
_entry.id   AF-A0A962UNZ3-F1
#
_cell.length_a   1.000
_cell.length_b   1.000
_cell.length_c   1.000
_cell.angle_alpha   90.00
_cell.angle_beta   90.00
_cell.angle_gamma   90.00
#
_symmetry.space_group_name_H-M   'P 1'
#
loop_
_entity.id
_entity.type
_entity.pdbx_description
1 polymer ?
#
loop_
_entity_poly.entity_id
_entity_poly.type
_entity_poly.pdbx_seq_one_letter_code
_entity_poly.pdbx_strand_id
1 'polypeptide(L)' 'MYQAMDVNMLIAAAILVGSYALIFSEVIHRTSAAILGAVTMVGIGMLLGFYTQEAALMAIDANTILLLTSMMLMVA' A
#
# COMPACT_ATOMS: atom_id res chain seq x y z
N MET A 1 -18.67 -10.97 17.77
CA MET A 1 -17.71 -11.95 17.20
C MET A 1 -16.38 -11.22 17.05
N TYR A 2 -15.52 -11.29 18.07
CA TYR A 2 -14.17 -10.72 18.01
C TYR A 2 -13.33 -11.68 17.17
N GLN A 3 -13.00 -11.31 15.93
CA GLN A 3 -11.98 -12.04 15.20
C GLN A 3 -10.65 -11.76 15.89
N ALA A 4 -10.03 -12.81 16.44
CA ALA A 4 -8.65 -12.73 16.92
C ALA A 4 -7.74 -12.31 15.74
N MET A 5 -6.63 -11.64 16.05
CA MET A 5 -5.66 -11.22 15.03
C MET A 5 -5.26 -12.39 14.13
N ASP A 6 -5.56 -12.26 12.84
CA ASP A 6 -5.16 -13.20 11.80
C ASP A 6 -3.67 -12.98 11.45
N VAL A 7 -2.95 -14.06 11.14
CA VAL A 7 -1.56 -14.02 10.67
C VAL A 7 -1.44 -13.16 9.40
N ASN A 8 -2.43 -13.20 8.52
CA ASN A 8 -2.47 -12.39 7.30
C ASN A 8 -2.52 -10.89 7.64
N MET A 9 -3.29 -10.54 8.67
CA MET A 9 -3.41 -9.16 9.17
C MET A 9 -2.09 -8.68 9.80
N LEU A 10 -1.40 -9.56 10.54
CA LEU A 10 -0.06 -9.28 11.09
C LEU A 10 0.96 -9.01 9.98
N ILE A 11 0.97 -9.82 8.92
CA ILE A 11 1.88 -9.65 7.79
C ILE A 11 1.60 -8.33 7.07
N ALA A 12 0.32 -8.03 6.78
CA ALA A 12 -0.06 -6.76 6.16
C ALA A 12 0.32 -5.54 7.04
N ALA A 13 0.11 -5.64 8.36
CA ALA A 13 0.52 -4.61 9.30
C ALA A 13 2.04 -4.40 9.33
N ALA A 14 2.83 -5.48 9.26
CA ALA A 14 4.28 -5.39 9.19
C ALA A 14 4.76 -4.70 7.90
N ILE A 15 4.15 -5.02 6.75
CA ILE A 15 4.45 -4.35 5.47
C ILE A 15 4.10 -2.86 5.55
N LEU A 16 2.95 -2.51 6.13
CA LEU A 16 2.52 -1.12 6.32
C LEU A 16 3.53 -0.34 7.17
N VAL A 17 3.87 -0.85 8.35
CA VAL A 17 4.82 -0.20 9.27
C VAL A 17 6.19 -0.08 8.62
N GLY A 18 6.68 -1.13 7.96
CA GLY A 18 7.96 -1.09 7.22
C GLY A 18 7.97 -0.04 6.11
N SER A 19 6.88 0.07 5.36
CA SER A 19 6.75 1.06 4.28
C SER A 19 6.78 2.49 4.83
N TYR A 20 6.04 2.77 5.90
CA TYR A 20 6.05 4.08 6.55
C TYR A 20 7.41 4.40 7.19
N ALA A 21 8.06 3.42 7.82
CA ALA A 21 9.41 3.60 8.35
C ALA A 21 10.40 4.00 7.24
N LEU A 22 10.34 3.34 6.07
CA LEU A 22 11.17 3.73 4.92
C LEU A 22 10.83 5.13 4.40
N ILE A 23 9.55 5.49 4.29
CA ILE A 23 9.12 6.82 3.82
C ILE A 23 9.61 7.93 4.77
N PHE A 24 9.48 7.73 6.09
CA PHE A 24 9.84 8.74 7.09
C PHE A 24 11.33 8.76 7.44
N SER A 25 12.06 7.67 7.22
CA SER A 25 13.52 7.64 7.42
C SER A 25 14.27 8.42 6.34
N GLU A 26 13.65 8.68 5.19
CA GLU A 26 14.21 9.42 4.05
C GLU A 26 15.55 8.86 3.53
N VAL A 27 15.87 7.59 3.85
CA VAL A 27 17.09 6.90 3.40
C VAL A 27 17.08 6.68 1.89
N ILE A 28 15.88 6.58 1.29
CA ILE A 28 15.64 6.51 -0.16
C ILE A 28 14.55 7.49 -0.55
N HIS A 29 14.41 7.78 -1.85
CA HIS A 29 13.37 8.69 -2.35
C HIS A 29 11.98 8.22 -1.92
N ARG A 30 11.17 9.12 -1.34
CA ARG A 30 9.86 8.80 -0.74
C ARG A 30 8.93 8.07 -1.71
N THR A 31 8.94 8.48 -2.99
CA THR A 31 8.19 7.81 -4.07
C THR A 31 8.65 6.37 -4.28
N SER A 32 9.96 6.12 -4.29
CA SER A 32 10.52 4.77 -4.43
C SER A 32 10.16 3.90 -3.22
N ALA A 33 10.23 4.44 -2.01
CA ALA A 33 9.80 3.74 -0.79
C ALA A 33 8.31 3.36 -0.85
N ALA A 34 7.44 4.27 -1.27
CA ALA A 34 6.01 4.02 -1.41
C ALA A 34 5.71 2.94 -2.47
N ILE A 35 6.36 3.00 -3.62
CA ILE A 35 6.21 1.99 -4.69
C ILE A 35 6.70 0.62 -4.22
N LEU A 36 7.85 0.56 -3.55
CA LEU A 36 8.36 -0.70 -2.98
C LEU A 36 7.35 -1.29 -1.98
N GLY A 37 6.80 -0.49 -1.06
CA GLY A 37 5.76 -0.93 -0.13
C GLY A 37 4.53 -1.50 -0.85
N ALA A 38 4.03 -0.81 -1.87
CA ALA A 38 2.88 -1.25 -2.66
C ALA A 38 3.14 -2.57 -3.40
N VAL A 39 4.29 -2.69 -4.09
CA VAL A 39 4.69 -3.92 -4.79
C VAL A 39 4.87 -5.08 -3.82
N THR A 40 5.45 -4.82 -2.64
CA THR A 40 5.66 -5.83 -1.61
C THR A 40 4.33 -6.35 -1.07
N MET A 41 3.37 -5.45 -0.81
CA MET A 41 2.02 -5.83 -0.37
C MET A 41 1.32 -6.68 -1.43
N VAL A 42 1.28 -6.23 -2.70
CA VAL A 42 0.65 -6.97 -3.80
C VAL A 42 1.33 -8.32 -4.03
N GLY A 43 2.66 -8.37 -4.06
CA GLY A 43 3.42 -9.60 -4.26
C GLY A 43 3.19 -10.62 -3.15
N ILE A 44 3.36 -10.23 -1.88
CA ILE A 44 3.17 -11.12 -0.74
C ILE A 44 1.70 -11.53 -0.61
N GLY A 45 0.77 -10.59 -0.77
CA GLY A 45 -0.67 -10.85 -0.69
C GLY A 45 -1.15 -11.87 -1.73
N MET A 46 -0.64 -11.81 -2.96
CA MET A 46 -0.97 -12.81 -3.99
C MET A 46 -0.25 -14.15 -3.74
N LEU A 47 1.02 -14.14 -3.33
CA LEU A 47 1.79 -15.37 -3.07
C LEU A 47 1.23 -16.19 -1.90
N LEU A 48 0.77 -15.52 -0.84
CA LEU A 48 0.19 -16.15 0.34
C LEU A 48 -1.35 -16.31 0.24
N GLY A 49 -1.96 -15.84 -0.85
CA GLY A 49 -3.39 -15.99 -1.10
C GLY A 49 -4.29 -15.14 -0.18
N PHE A 50 -3.82 -13.99 0.30
CA PHE A 50 -4.61 -13.06 1.13
C PHE A 50 -5.82 -12.52 0.37
N TYR A 51 -5.65 -12.28 -0.93
CA TYR A 51 -6.65 -11.75 -1.85
C TYR A 51 -6.30 -12.13 -3.28
N THR A 52 -7.30 -12.04 -4.18
CA THR A 52 -7.09 -12.24 -5.62
C THR A 52 -6.56 -10.99 -6.30
N GLN A 53 -6.06 -11.13 -7.53
CA GLN A 53 -5.59 -10.00 -8.32
C GLN A 53 -6.71 -8.98 -8.57
N GLU A 54 -7.93 -9.44 -8.79
CA GLU A 54 -9.11 -8.59 -8.99
C GLU A 54 -9.41 -7.77 -7.73
N ALA A 55 -9.34 -8.40 -6.55
CA ALA A 55 -9.53 -7.71 -5.28
C ALA A 55 -8.45 -6.65 -5.03
N ALA A 56 -7.20 -6.92 -5.41
CA ALA A 56 -6.11 -5.94 -5.33
C ALA A 56 -6.37 -4.72 -6.22
N LEU A 57 -6.87 -4.93 -7.44
CA LEU A 57 -7.20 -3.85 -8.38
C LEU A 57 -8.40 -3.03 -7.89
N MET A 58 -9.43 -3.68 -7.32
CA MET A 58 -10.58 -2.98 -6.74
C MET A 58 -10.22 -2.12 -5.52
N ALA A 59 -9.08 -2.39 -4.87
CA ALA A 59 -8.60 -1.57 -3.77
C ALA A 59 -7.95 -0.24 -4.22
N ILE A 60 -7.70 -0.05 -5.52
CA ILE A 60 -7.13 1.18 -6.05
C ILE A 60 -8.25 2.23 -6.21
N ASP A 61 -8.15 3.33 -5.47
CA ASP A 61 -9.07 4.46 -5.62
C ASP A 61 -8.56 5.48 -6.66
N ALA A 62 -9.02 5.31 -7.90
CA ALA A 62 -8.71 6.22 -9.00
C ALA A 62 -9.24 7.64 -8.76
N ASN A 63 -10.35 7.81 -8.03
CA ASN A 63 -10.90 9.14 -7.77
C ASN A 63 -9.94 9.95 -6.91
N THR A 64 -9.38 9.35 -5.84
CA THR A 64 -8.39 10.03 -5.00
C THR A 64 -7.12 10.37 -5.77
N ILE A 65 -6.59 9.46 -6.59
CA ILE A 65 -5.38 9.69 -7.39
C ILE A 65 -5.61 10.85 -8.38
N LEU A 66 -6.72 10.82 -9.12
CA LEU A 66 -7.05 11.86 -10.10
C LEU A 66 -7.32 13.20 -9.42
N LEU A 67 -8.09 13.22 -8.33
CA LEU A 67 -8.39 14.43 -7.57
C LEU A 67 -7.11 15.10 -7.07
N LEU A 68 -6.24 14.37 -6.37
CA LEU A 68 -5.00 14.93 -5.82
C LEU A 68 -4.05 15.37 -6.94
N THR A 69 -3.96 14.59 -8.02
CA THR A 69 -3.14 14.95 -9.19
C THR A 69 -3.65 16.23 -9.86
N SER A 70 -4.96 16.34 -10.09
CA SER A 70 -5.59 17.54 -10.65
C SER A 70 -5.40 18.76 -9.75
N MET A 71 -5.54 18.60 -8.43
CA MET A 71 -5.30 19.69 -7.48
C MET A 71 -3.85 20.17 -7.51
N MET A 72 -2.87 19.26 -7.60
CA MET A 72 -1.45 19.64 -7.72
C MET A 72 -1.13 20.27 -9.07
N LEU A 73 -1.68 19.75 -10.18
CA LEU A 73 -1.47 20.30 -11.53
C LEU A 73 -2.08 21.69 -11.73
N MET A 74 -3.26 21.98 -11.14
CA MET A 74 -3.87 23.31 -11.26
C MET A 74 -3.10 24.39 -10.51
N VAL A 75 -2.36 24.02 -9.45
CA VAL A 75 -1.57 24.94 -8.64
C VAL A 75 -0.17 25.17 -9.21
N ALA A 76 0.37 24.17 -9.91
CA ALA A 76 1.68 24.23 -10.56
C ALA A 76 1.72 25.24 -11.72
#